data_AF-A0A3D3WUB7-F1
#
_entry.id   AF-A0A3D3WUB7-F1
#
_cell.length_a   1.000
_cell.length_b   1.000
_cell.length_c   1.000
_cell.angle_alpha   90.00
_cell.angle_beta   90.00
_cell.angle_gamma   90.00
#
_symmetry.space_group_name_H-M   'P 1'
#
loop_
_entity.id
_entity.type
_entity.pdbx_description
1 polymer ?
#
loop_
_entity_poly.entity_id
_entity_poly.type
_entity_poly.pdbx_seq_one_letter_code
_entity_poly.pdbx_strand_id
1 'polypeptide(L)'
;MAQGLDPIKIYQGAGQALVTAFGSVNAGQLTASTPCSEWNVKNLLNHNLNVQKFLHSTLIAGSVEPSSMNDVNGDLPTEGAEAALKSITDQVISAAHGMDLT
;
A
#
# COMPACT_ATOMS: atom_id res chain seq x y z
N MET A 1 1.94 -26.96 -19.35
CA MET A 1 2.57 -26.26 -18.21
C MET A 1 1.92 -24.89 -18.15
N ALA A 2 1.09 -24.62 -17.14
CA ALA A 2 0.63 -23.25 -16.93
C ALA A 2 1.88 -22.42 -16.65
N GLN A 3 2.20 -21.44 -17.50
CA GLN A 3 3.16 -20.41 -17.12
C GLN A 3 2.62 -19.82 -15.82
N GLY A 4 3.32 -20.05 -14.71
CA GLY A 4 2.95 -19.51 -13.41
C GLY A 4 2.74 -18.01 -13.57
N LEU A 5 1.64 -17.50 -13.02
CA LEU A 5 1.33 -16.07 -13.13
C LEU A 5 2.53 -15.27 -12.60
N ASP A 6 2.98 -14.29 -13.39
CA ASP A 6 4.04 -13.37 -13.00
C ASP A 6 3.57 -12.54 -11.78
N PRO A 7 4.14 -12.76 -10.59
CA PRO A 7 3.65 -12.14 -9.36
C PRO A 7 3.86 -10.63 -9.37
N ILE A 8 4.88 -10.14 -10.07
CA ILE A 8 5.15 -8.71 -10.20
C ILE A 8 4.06 -8.06 -11.06
N LYS A 9 3.67 -8.69 -12.19
CA LYS A 9 2.57 -8.17 -13.02
C LYS A 9 1.23 -8.17 -12.28
N ILE A 10 0.94 -9.21 -11.49
CA ILE A 10 -0.27 -9.24 -10.65
C ILE A 10 -0.24 -8.09 -9.64
N TYR A 11 0.89 -7.92 -8.93
CA TYR A 11 1.05 -6.87 -7.94
C TYR A 11 0.93 -5.48 -8.58
N GLN A 12 1.53 -5.26 -9.76
CA GLN A 12 1.42 -4.00 -10.50
C GLN A 12 -0.04 -3.68 -10.85
N GLY A 13 -0.80 -4.65 -11.34
CA GLY A 13 -2.22 -4.48 -11.63
C GLY A 13 -3.04 -4.12 -10.38
N ALA A 14 -2.81 -4.83 -9.27
CA ALA A 14 -3.47 -4.56 -8.00
C ALA A 14 -3.09 -3.18 -7.43
N GLY A 15 -1.81 -2.81 -7.50
CA GLY A 15 -1.31 -1.51 -7.06
C GLY A 15 -1.94 -0.36 -7.84
N GLN A 16 -2.07 -0.48 -9.16
CA GLN A 16 -2.73 0.53 -10.00
C GLN A 16 -4.21 0.71 -9.64
N ALA A 17 -4.93 -0.39 -9.38
CA ALA A 17 -6.31 -0.34 -8.95
C ALA A 17 -6.45 0.35 -7.57
N LEU A 18 -5.54 0.05 -6.64
CA LEU A 18 -5.55 0.67 -5.31
C LEU A 18 -5.20 2.16 -5.35
N VAL A 19 -4.22 2.57 -6.17
CA VAL A 19 -3.90 3.99 -6.41
C VAL A 19 -5.11 4.75 -6.93
N THR A 20 -5.83 4.17 -7.90
CA THR A 20 -7.05 4.77 -8.45
C THR A 20 -8.14 4.93 -7.37
N ALA A 21 -8.30 3.92 -6.50
CA ALA A 21 -9.25 4.00 -5.39
C ALA A 21 -8.88 5.11 -4.40
N PHE A 22 -7.58 5.26 -4.07
CA PHE A 22 -7.09 6.33 -3.21
C PHE A 22 -7.37 7.72 -3.77
N GLY A 23 -7.15 7.93 -5.07
CA GLY A 23 -7.42 9.21 -5.73
C GLY A 23 -8.90 9.59 -5.79
N SER A 24 -9.80 8.62 -5.62
CA SER A 24 -11.25 8.86 -5.58
C SER A 24 -11.76 9.37 -4.22
N VAL A 25 -10.95 9.26 -3.16
CA VAL A 25 -11.32 9.72 -1.81
C VAL A 25 -11.11 11.22 -1.70
N ASN A 26 -12.17 11.96 -1.42
CA ASN A 26 -12.10 13.38 -1.16
C ASN A 26 -12.01 13.70 0.34
N ALA A 27 -11.61 14.94 0.67
CA ALA A 27 -11.41 15.38 2.05
C ALA A 27 -12.65 15.21 2.95
N GLY A 28 -13.87 15.36 2.39
CA GLY A 28 -15.12 15.20 3.14
C GLY A 28 -15.43 13.77 3.55
N GLN A 29 -14.73 12.77 2.99
CA GLN A 29 -14.93 11.36 3.29
C GLN A 29 -13.95 10.82 4.34
N LEU A 30 -12.90 11.56 4.71
CA LEU A 30 -11.81 11.05 5.55
C LEU A 30 -12.27 10.59 6.95
N THR A 31 -13.33 11.19 7.48
CA THR A 31 -13.90 10.83 8.79
C THR A 31 -15.06 9.83 8.69
N ALA A 32 -15.45 9.42 7.48
CA ALA A 32 -16.52 8.47 7.29
C ALA A 32 -16.17 7.11 7.88
N SER A 33 -17.16 6.45 8.49
CA SER A 33 -17.01 5.09 8.99
C SER A 33 -16.74 4.11 7.85
N THR A 34 -15.94 3.08 8.13
CA THR A 34 -15.77 1.94 7.22
C THR A 34 -16.54 0.72 7.76
N PRO A 35 -16.73 -0.35 6.95
CA PRO A 35 -17.26 -1.61 7.46
C PRO A 35 -16.42 -2.22 8.59
N CYS A 36 -15.13 -1.89 8.65
CA CYS A 36 -14.28 -2.15 9.81
C CYS A 36 -14.54 -1.07 10.86
N SER A 37 -15.41 -1.36 11.84
CA SER A 37 -15.91 -0.36 12.80
C SER A 37 -14.82 0.33 13.64
N GLU A 38 -13.62 -0.21 13.67
CA GLU A 38 -12.46 0.33 14.38
C GLU A 38 -11.82 1.51 13.63
N TRP A 39 -12.01 1.62 12.32
CA TRP A 39 -11.29 2.54 11.45
C TRP A 39 -12.24 3.41 10.60
N ASN A 40 -11.95 4.71 10.54
CA ASN A 40 -12.52 5.57 9.50
C ASN A 40 -11.69 5.47 8.20
N VAL A 41 -12.14 6.15 7.15
CA VAL A 41 -11.46 6.14 5.85
C VAL A 41 -10.00 6.60 5.97
N LYS A 42 -9.69 7.64 6.75
CA LYS A 42 -8.30 8.08 6.98
C LYS A 42 -7.44 6.95 7.57
N ASN A 43 -7.94 6.27 8.60
CA ASN A 43 -7.23 5.16 9.22
C ASN A 43 -6.98 4.03 8.21
N LEU A 44 -7.98 3.69 7.39
CA LEU A 44 -7.83 2.65 6.37
C LEU A 44 -6.83 3.03 5.27
N LEU A 45 -6.80 4.29 4.85
CA LEU A 45 -5.78 4.79 3.91
C LEU A 45 -4.38 4.68 4.50
N ASN A 46 -4.19 5.11 5.76
CA ASN A 46 -2.92 4.97 6.47
C ASN A 46 -2.50 3.50 6.61
N HIS A 47 -3.43 2.60 6.93
CA HIS A 47 -3.14 1.17 7.03
C HIS A 47 -2.56 0.63 5.72
N ASN A 48 -3.23 0.92 4.60
CA ASN A 48 -2.79 0.47 3.28
C ASN A 48 -1.43 1.09 2.90
N LEU A 49 -1.17 2.36 3.22
CA LEU A 49 0.16 2.96 3.04
C LEU A 49 1.23 2.21 3.86
N ASN A 50 0.92 1.90 5.12
CA ASN A 50 1.86 1.21 6.00
C ASN A 50 2.10 -0.24 5.56
N VAL A 51 1.09 -0.94 5.04
CA VAL A 51 1.26 -2.27 4.42
C VAL A 51 2.24 -2.20 3.25
N GLN A 52 2.15 -1.19 2.39
CA GLN A 52 3.07 -1.05 1.26
C GLN A 52 4.49 -0.68 1.72
N LYS A 53 4.63 0.20 2.73
CA LYS A 53 5.92 0.52 3.34
C LYS A 53 6.55 -0.71 3.99
N PHE A 54 5.74 -1.50 4.69
CA PHE A 54 6.15 -2.75 5.33
C PHE A 54 6.64 -3.76 4.29
N LEU A 55 5.89 -3.95 3.21
CA LEU A 55 6.29 -4.82 2.10
C LEU A 55 7.61 -4.36 1.50
N HIS A 56 7.73 -3.08 1.15
CA HIS A 56 8.98 -2.54 0.60
C HIS A 56 10.16 -2.79 1.56
N SER A 57 9.98 -2.46 2.84
CA SER A 57 11.00 -2.66 3.87
C SER A 57 11.38 -4.13 4.03
N THR A 58 10.40 -5.04 3.91
CA THR A 58 10.64 -6.49 3.98
C THR A 58 11.51 -6.97 2.82
N LEU A 59 11.26 -6.46 1.61
CA LEU A 59 12.03 -6.82 0.41
C LEU A 59 13.49 -6.33 0.48
N ILE A 60 13.76 -5.16 1.09
CA ILE A 60 15.11 -4.56 1.10
C ILE A 60 15.92 -4.83 2.37
N ALA A 61 15.27 -5.00 3.53
CA ALA A 61 15.93 -5.11 4.84
C ALA A 61 15.66 -6.44 5.55
N GLY A 62 14.78 -7.30 5.01
CA GLY A 62 14.41 -8.56 5.64
C GLY A 62 13.35 -8.39 6.73
N SER A 63 13.63 -8.77 7.97
CA SER A 63 12.61 -8.81 9.03
C SER A 63 12.24 -7.40 9.51
N VAL A 64 10.95 -7.07 9.41
CA VAL A 64 10.36 -5.81 9.90
C VAL A 64 9.26 -6.15 10.88
N GLU A 65 9.08 -5.35 11.93
CA GLU A 65 8.01 -5.53 12.91
C GLU A 65 6.62 -5.38 12.26
N PRO A 66 5.79 -6.43 12.21
CA PRO A 66 4.49 -6.37 11.53
C PRO A 66 3.50 -5.38 12.16
N SER A 67 3.68 -5.06 13.44
CA SER A 67 2.85 -4.10 14.18
C SER A 67 2.87 -2.69 13.56
N SER A 68 3.94 -2.34 12.84
CA SER A 68 4.06 -1.05 12.13
C SER A 68 2.94 -0.80 11.11
N MET A 69 2.34 -1.85 10.55
CA MET A 69 1.21 -1.72 9.63
C MET A 69 -0.06 -1.15 10.29
N ASN A 70 -0.16 -1.26 11.62
CA ASN A 70 -1.34 -0.86 12.40
C ASN A 70 -1.24 0.54 13.02
N ASP A 71 -0.15 1.27 12.78
CA ASP A 71 -0.02 2.66 13.22
C ASP A 71 -0.78 3.62 12.28
N VAL A 72 -2.10 3.69 12.46
CA VAL A 72 -3.03 4.32 11.51
C VAL A 72 -3.55 5.70 11.93
N ASN A 73 -3.16 6.19 13.11
CA ASN A 73 -3.74 7.40 13.71
C ASN A 73 -3.07 8.70 13.22
N GLY A 74 -1.92 8.59 12.56
CA GLY A 74 -1.20 9.72 11.99
C GLY A 74 -2.00 10.48 10.92
N ASP A 75 -1.46 11.62 10.52
CA ASP A 75 -1.97 12.36 9.37
C ASP A 75 -1.56 11.69 8.06
N LEU A 76 -2.35 11.94 7.01
CA LEU A 76 -1.97 11.52 5.67
C LEU A 76 -0.70 12.26 5.24
N PRO A 77 0.12 11.66 4.36
CA PRO A 77 1.27 12.35 3.77
C PRO A 77 0.87 13.67 3.12
N THR A 78 1.75 14.67 3.19
CA THR A 78 1.49 16.02 2.69
C THR A 78 1.26 16.08 1.18
N GLU A 79 1.88 15.15 0.45
CA GLU A 79 1.70 14.93 -0.99
C GLU A 79 0.35 14.28 -1.34
N GLY A 80 -0.40 13.83 -0.33
CA GLY A 80 -1.66 13.12 -0.47
C GLY A 80 -1.49 11.60 -0.51
N ALA A 81 -2.57 10.89 -0.13
CA ALA A 81 -2.54 9.43 -0.02
C ALA A 81 -2.27 8.75 -1.37
N GLU A 82 -2.87 9.22 -2.46
CA GLU A 82 -2.70 8.65 -3.81
C GLU A 82 -1.25 8.73 -4.27
N ALA A 83 -0.64 9.93 -4.20
CA ALA A 83 0.73 10.15 -4.63
C ALA A 83 1.72 9.33 -3.79
N ALA A 84 1.52 9.29 -2.48
CA ALA A 84 2.33 8.47 -1.58
C ALA A 84 2.21 6.98 -1.92
N LEU A 85 0.99 6.47 -2.12
CA LEU A 85 0.75 5.07 -2.47
C LEU A 85 1.43 4.71 -3.79
N LYS A 86 1.27 5.55 -4.82
CA LYS A 86 1.90 5.34 -6.12
C LYS A 86 3.43 5.25 -5.97
N SER A 87 4.02 6.20 -5.26
CA SER A 87 5.48 6.22 -5.03
C SER A 87 5.96 4.95 -4.34
N ILE A 88 5.25 4.47 -3.30
CA ILE A 88 5.65 3.26 -2.57
C ILE A 88 5.46 2.02 -3.45
N THR A 89 4.37 1.92 -4.22
CA THR A 89 4.15 0.82 -5.17
C THR A 89 5.26 0.74 -6.22
N ASP A 90 5.68 1.88 -6.76
CA ASP A 90 6.81 1.94 -7.72
C ASP A 90 8.12 1.43 -7.07
N GLN A 91 8.35 1.75 -5.80
CA GLN A 91 9.50 1.24 -5.03
C GLN A 91 9.43 -0.27 -4.79
N VAL A 92 8.26 -0.80 -4.45
CA VAL A 92 8.06 -2.26 -4.27
C VAL A 92 8.33 -3.01 -5.57
N ILE A 93 7.80 -2.54 -6.70
CA ILE A 93 8.04 -3.16 -8.01
C ILE A 93 9.53 -3.12 -8.36
N SER A 94 10.18 -1.97 -8.14
CA SER A 94 11.62 -1.82 -8.39
C SER A 94 12.46 -2.77 -7.52
N ALA A 95 12.11 -2.93 -6.24
CA ALA A 95 12.80 -3.85 -5.34
C ALA A 95 12.59 -5.30 -5.79
N ALA A 96 11.35 -5.69 -6.11
CA ALA A 96 11.00 -7.03 -6.56
C ALA A 96 11.72 -7.42 -7.87
N HIS A 97 11.86 -6.50 -8.83
CA HIS A 97 12.64 -6.74 -10.06
C HIS A 97 14.13 -6.99 -9.81
N GLY A 98 14.67 -6.50 -8.69
CA GLY A 98 16.05 -6.74 -8.27
C GLY A 98 16.25 -8.08 -7.55
N MET A 99 15.17 -8.82 -7.27
CA MET A 99 15.20 -10.09 -6.56
C MET A 99 15.03 -11.26 -7.53
N ASP A 100 15.71 -12.37 -7.26
CA ASP A 100 15.42 -13.64 -7.93
C ASP A 100 14.16 -14.24 -7.30
N LEU A 101 13.01 -14.00 -7.95
CA LEU A 101 11.69 -14.46 -7.51
C LEU A 101 11.22 -15.70 -8.29
N THR A 102 12.15 -16.45 -8.91
CA THR A 102 11.86 -17.64 -9.73
C THR A 102 11.84 -18.96 -8.95
#